data_AF-A0A939P549-F1
#
_entry.id   AF-A0A939P549-F1
#
_cell.length_a   1.000
_cell.length_b   1.000
_cell.length_c   1.000
_cell.angle_alpha   90.00
_cell.angle_beta   90.00
_cell.angle_gamma   90.00
#
_symmetry.space_group_name_H-M   'P 1'
#
loop_
_entity.id
_entity.type
_entity.pdbx_description
1 polymer ?
#
loop_
_entity_poly.entity_id
_entity_poly.type
_entity_poly.pdbx_seq_one_letter_code
_entity_poly.pdbx_strand_id
1 'polypeptide(L)'
;MTLPAYTPYDGSARPFTIGLMPLDLARWIEPDGDWGRYTGEKRRLIESHRDEIFVAKKETAEAQQEVFDLLQVHLSECHPELAHNIADAADRDAPALLRAGLLVQDDLVIMRREEDGWHLVAGFVAFPSSWSLKEKFGRPMQAIHADVPGFGEGTRNAALITRIFDNLQVSQPVERLNWSVNVTDDLFLPLSKHRRPPSSEPFTLAERFARVERQTLRRLPASGDILFTIRVYVDPIAAIAHHPNAGKLAASFAAQLDGLYEQQAAYKGLTLQKAELTAKLRALLDALFPD
;
A
#
# COMPACT_ATOMS: atom_id res chain seq x y z
N MET A 1 7.86 6.54 21.13
CA MET A 1 7.13 6.41 19.85
C MET A 1 7.90 5.41 18.99
N THR A 2 7.20 4.54 18.26
CA THR A 2 7.83 3.66 17.28
C THR A 2 8.41 4.51 16.15
N LEU A 3 9.59 4.17 15.66
CA LEU A 3 10.21 4.86 14.52
C LEU A 3 9.54 4.40 13.22
N PRO A 4 9.35 5.29 12.22
CA PRO A 4 8.82 4.88 10.93
C PRO A 4 9.70 3.79 10.30
N ALA A 5 9.11 2.64 9.97
CA ALA A 5 9.84 1.52 9.35
C ALA A 5 10.37 1.88 7.95
N TYR A 6 9.59 2.67 7.21
CA TYR A 6 9.91 3.13 5.87
C TYR A 6 9.71 4.63 5.73
N THR A 7 10.66 5.30 5.09
CA THR A 7 10.64 6.76 4.87
C THR A 7 10.87 7.10 3.39
N PRO A 8 9.97 6.73 2.46
CA PRO A 8 10.14 7.04 1.03
C PRO A 8 10.12 8.55 0.69
N TYR A 9 9.82 9.38 1.69
CA TYR A 9 9.90 10.83 1.67
C TYR A 9 11.28 11.38 2.10
N ASP A 10 12.30 10.53 2.24
CA ASP A 10 13.68 10.89 2.62
C ASP A 10 14.53 11.51 1.50
N GLY A 11 13.95 11.69 0.31
CA GLY A 11 14.62 12.24 -0.88
C GLY A 11 15.29 11.21 -1.79
N SER A 12 15.30 9.92 -1.43
CA SER A 12 15.85 8.84 -2.28
C SER A 12 14.99 8.54 -3.51
N ALA A 13 13.69 8.83 -3.44
CA ALA A 13 12.73 8.62 -4.52
C ALA A 13 11.97 9.91 -4.85
N ARG A 14 11.52 10.03 -6.11
CA ARG A 14 10.62 11.11 -6.53
C ARG A 14 9.18 10.60 -6.55
N PRO A 15 8.20 11.35 -6.00
CA PRO A 15 6.79 11.00 -6.16
C PRO A 15 6.39 10.88 -7.64
N PHE A 16 5.41 10.02 -7.93
CA PHE A 16 4.88 9.78 -9.29
C PHE A 16 5.89 9.25 -10.31
N THR A 17 6.95 8.57 -9.85
CA THR A 17 7.82 7.75 -10.69
C THR A 17 7.63 6.26 -10.36
N ILE A 18 7.99 5.41 -11.32
CA ILE A 18 7.97 3.95 -11.14
C ILE A 18 9.33 3.53 -10.57
N GLY A 19 9.49 3.65 -9.25
CA GLY A 19 10.70 3.28 -8.52
C GLY A 19 10.66 1.83 -8.04
N LEU A 20 10.77 0.86 -8.96
CA LEU A 20 10.84 -0.56 -8.62
C LEU A 20 12.24 -0.95 -8.16
N MET A 21 12.30 -1.81 -7.14
CA MET A 21 13.50 -2.43 -6.61
C MET A 21 13.32 -3.95 -6.62
N PRO A 22 14.39 -4.75 -6.79
CA PRO A 22 14.29 -6.20 -6.61
C PRO A 22 13.79 -6.53 -5.20
N LEU A 23 12.87 -7.49 -5.10
CA LEU A 23 12.41 -8.02 -3.82
C LEU A 23 13.23 -9.26 -3.44
N ASP A 24 13.82 -9.25 -2.25
CA ASP A 24 14.26 -10.47 -1.59
C ASP A 24 13.02 -11.23 -1.06
N LEU A 25 12.78 -12.44 -1.55
CA LEU A 25 11.63 -13.25 -1.15
C LEU A 25 11.65 -13.66 0.33
N ALA A 26 12.82 -13.71 0.98
CA ALA A 26 12.90 -13.92 2.42
C ALA A 26 12.23 -12.78 3.20
N ARG A 27 12.11 -11.60 2.58
CA ARG A 27 11.43 -10.40 3.12
C ARG A 27 10.09 -10.13 2.43
N TRP A 28 9.48 -11.14 1.84
CA TRP A 28 8.22 -10.94 1.12
C TRP A 28 7.15 -10.37 2.04
N ILE A 29 6.88 -11.04 3.17
CA ILE A 29 6.03 -10.54 4.25
C ILE A 29 6.90 -10.12 5.43
N GLU A 30 6.56 -8.98 6.03
CA GLU A 30 7.30 -8.37 7.15
C GLU A 30 6.37 -8.18 8.35
N PRO A 31 6.08 -9.26 9.10
CA PRO A 31 5.35 -9.17 10.36
C PRO A 31 6.06 -8.25 11.34
N ASP A 32 5.28 -7.47 12.09
CA ASP A 32 5.79 -6.61 13.15
C ASP A 32 4.94 -6.68 14.43
N GLY A 33 5.26 -5.83 15.41
CA GLY A 33 4.55 -5.76 16.69
C GLY A 33 3.07 -5.42 16.57
N ASP A 34 2.60 -4.89 15.44
CA ASP A 34 1.19 -4.56 15.19
C ASP A 34 0.41 -5.71 14.55
N TRP A 35 0.99 -6.91 14.43
CA TRP A 35 0.33 -8.08 13.84
C TRP A 35 -1.09 -8.32 14.37
N GLY A 36 -1.26 -8.27 15.70
CA GLY A 36 -2.56 -8.44 16.36
C GLY A 36 -3.56 -7.34 16.01
N ARG A 37 -3.12 -6.07 15.93
CA ARG A 37 -3.94 -4.92 15.53
C ARG A 37 -4.48 -5.11 14.12
N TYR A 38 -3.62 -5.46 13.18
CA TYR A 38 -3.97 -5.58 11.76
C TYR A 38 -4.84 -6.82 11.50
N THR A 39 -4.43 -8.00 11.96
CA THR A 39 -5.22 -9.22 11.74
C THR A 39 -6.54 -9.19 12.53
N GLY A 40 -6.57 -8.59 13.71
CA GLY A 40 -7.79 -8.34 14.48
C GLY A 40 -8.77 -7.43 13.73
N GLU A 41 -8.28 -6.32 13.18
CA GLU A 41 -9.11 -5.40 12.41
C GLU A 41 -9.66 -6.05 11.12
N LYS A 42 -8.86 -6.86 10.43
CA LYS A 42 -9.34 -7.63 9.27
C LYS A 42 -10.50 -8.56 9.63
N ARG A 43 -10.41 -9.28 10.76
CA ARG A 43 -11.51 -10.14 11.24
C ARG A 43 -12.77 -9.32 11.50
N ARG A 44 -12.65 -8.18 12.18
CA ARG A 44 -13.78 -7.24 12.43
C ARG A 44 -14.40 -6.71 11.14
N LEU A 45 -13.58 -6.37 10.14
CA LEU A 45 -14.05 -5.87 8.85
C LEU A 45 -14.73 -6.95 8.01
N ILE A 46 -14.35 -8.22 8.13
CA ILE A 46 -15.07 -9.32 7.45
C ILE A 46 -16.51 -9.40 7.95
N GLU A 47 -16.77 -9.19 9.23
CA GLU A 47 -18.13 -9.28 9.78
C GLU A 47 -19.06 -8.16 9.27
N SER A 48 -18.50 -6.98 8.98
CA SER A 48 -19.28 -5.75 8.74
C SER A 48 -19.15 -5.17 7.33
N HIS A 49 -18.06 -5.48 6.62
CA HIS A 49 -17.66 -4.87 5.35
C HIS A 49 -17.15 -5.91 4.34
N ARG A 50 -17.48 -7.20 4.51
CA ARG A 50 -16.99 -8.32 3.68
C ARG A 50 -16.97 -8.00 2.19
N ASP A 51 -18.09 -7.51 1.66
CA ASP A 51 -18.23 -7.28 0.23
C ASP A 51 -17.38 -6.10 -0.25
N GLU A 52 -17.08 -5.12 0.61
CA GLU A 52 -16.21 -3.98 0.28
C GLU A 52 -14.74 -4.36 0.25
N ILE A 53 -14.33 -5.31 1.11
CA ILE A 53 -12.93 -5.71 1.26
C ILE A 53 -12.59 -6.98 0.50
N PHE A 54 -13.56 -7.75 0.00
CA PHE A 54 -13.33 -8.98 -0.74
C PHE A 54 -14.15 -9.06 -2.03
N VAL A 55 -13.46 -9.29 -3.15
CA VAL A 55 -14.06 -9.55 -4.47
C VAL A 55 -13.28 -10.63 -5.20
N ALA A 56 -13.94 -11.45 -6.01
CA ALA A 56 -13.27 -12.45 -6.84
C ALA A 56 -14.14 -12.86 -8.03
N LYS A 57 -13.52 -13.00 -9.22
CA LYS A 57 -14.15 -13.70 -10.35
C LYS A 57 -14.14 -15.21 -10.09
N LYS A 58 -15.10 -15.96 -10.63
CA LYS A 58 -15.30 -17.39 -10.32
C LYS A 58 -14.10 -18.26 -10.74
N GLU A 59 -13.48 -17.91 -11.86
CA GLU A 59 -12.34 -18.57 -12.50
C GLU A 59 -10.98 -18.29 -11.83
N THR A 60 -10.98 -17.67 -10.64
CA THR A 60 -9.74 -17.36 -9.91
C THR A 60 -9.44 -18.33 -8.77
N ALA A 61 -10.29 -19.33 -8.53
CA ALA A 61 -10.18 -20.23 -7.37
C ALA A 61 -8.78 -20.89 -7.25
N GLU A 62 -8.21 -21.37 -8.36
CA GLU A 62 -6.87 -21.99 -8.37
C GLU A 62 -5.76 -20.99 -8.03
N ALA A 63 -5.80 -19.79 -8.62
CA ALA A 63 -4.84 -18.73 -8.32
C ALA A 63 -4.96 -18.26 -6.85
N GLN A 64 -6.18 -18.17 -6.32
CA GLN A 64 -6.40 -17.86 -4.90
C GLN A 64 -5.81 -18.93 -3.98
N GLN A 65 -5.95 -20.22 -4.35
CA GLN A 65 -5.38 -21.32 -3.59
C GLN A 65 -3.85 -21.29 -3.65
N GLU A 66 -3.27 -21.02 -4.81
CA GLU A 66 -1.83 -20.84 -4.98
C GLU A 66 -1.28 -19.71 -4.07
N VAL A 67 -1.97 -18.57 -3.99
CA VAL A 67 -1.60 -17.47 -3.08
C VAL A 67 -1.62 -17.94 -1.62
N PHE A 68 -2.67 -18.65 -1.21
CA PHE A 68 -2.80 -19.19 0.13
C PHE A 68 -1.65 -20.14 0.48
N ASP A 69 -1.37 -21.11 -0.38
CA ASP A 69 -0.32 -22.12 -0.18
C ASP A 69 1.07 -21.46 -0.10
N LEU A 70 1.36 -20.52 -1.01
CA LEU A 70 2.62 -19.79 -1.02
C LEU A 70 2.83 -18.97 0.27
N LEU A 71 1.78 -18.34 0.79
CA LEU A 71 1.86 -17.60 2.05
C LEU A 71 2.04 -18.54 3.24
N GLN A 72 1.37 -19.69 3.27
CA GLN A 72 1.57 -20.67 4.33
C GLN A 72 3.01 -21.18 4.38
N VAL A 73 3.58 -21.53 3.22
CA VAL A 73 4.98 -21.94 3.11
C VAL A 73 5.90 -20.82 3.58
N HIS A 74 5.72 -19.60 3.04
CA HIS A 74 6.57 -18.46 3.41
C HIS A 74 6.52 -18.14 4.91
N LEU A 75 5.32 -18.10 5.52
CA LEU A 75 5.20 -17.85 6.95
C LEU A 75 5.81 -18.98 7.78
N SER A 76 5.67 -20.24 7.36
CA SER A 76 6.25 -21.37 8.09
C SER A 76 7.78 -21.39 8.03
N GLU A 77 8.37 -20.99 6.90
CA GLU A 77 9.82 -20.98 6.70
C GLU A 77 10.50 -19.73 7.27
N CYS A 78 9.90 -18.55 7.08
CA CYS A 78 10.51 -17.27 7.43
C CYS A 78 10.04 -16.72 8.79
N HIS A 79 8.86 -17.09 9.26
CA HIS A 79 8.21 -16.56 10.47
C HIS A 79 7.55 -17.68 11.30
N PRO A 80 8.31 -18.73 11.70
CA PRO A 80 7.76 -19.94 12.32
C PRO A 80 6.97 -19.69 13.61
N GLU A 81 7.23 -18.59 14.31
CA GLU A 81 6.47 -18.14 15.48
C GLU A 81 5.00 -17.82 15.14
N LEU A 82 4.72 -17.43 13.90
CA LEU A 82 3.37 -17.12 13.41
C LEU A 82 2.64 -18.35 12.86
N ALA A 83 3.34 -19.47 12.65
CA ALA A 83 2.77 -20.68 12.06
C ALA A 83 1.57 -21.25 12.84
N HIS A 84 1.48 -20.97 14.14
CA HIS A 84 0.37 -21.40 15.00
C HIS A 84 -0.95 -20.69 14.64
N ASN A 85 -0.88 -19.45 14.14
CA ASN A 85 -2.06 -18.66 13.74
C ASN A 85 -2.67 -19.13 12.41
N ILE A 86 -1.96 -19.98 11.66
CA ILE A 86 -2.41 -20.50 10.35
C ILE A 86 -3.53 -21.54 10.51
N ALA A 87 -3.52 -22.28 11.62
CA ALA A 87 -4.48 -23.35 11.89
C ALA A 87 -5.87 -22.81 12.30
N ASP A 88 -5.92 -21.67 13.00
CA ASP A 88 -7.16 -21.09 13.56
C ASP A 88 -7.94 -20.20 12.58
N ALA A 89 -7.35 -19.80 11.45
CA ALA A 89 -8.02 -18.96 10.44
C ALA A 89 -9.03 -19.73 9.55
N ALA A 90 -9.30 -21.00 9.85
CA ALA A 90 -9.91 -21.95 8.94
C ALA A 90 -11.43 -22.05 9.09
N ASP A 91 -12.15 -21.06 8.57
CA ASP A 91 -13.34 -21.41 7.81
C ASP A 91 -12.86 -22.00 6.48
N ARG A 92 -12.79 -23.34 6.40
CA ARG A 92 -12.31 -24.05 5.20
C ARG A 92 -13.21 -23.81 3.98
N ASP A 93 -14.45 -23.38 4.21
CA ASP A 93 -15.42 -23.13 3.15
C ASP A 93 -15.29 -21.69 2.60
N ALA A 94 -14.50 -20.83 3.25
CA ALA A 94 -14.23 -19.49 2.75
C ALA A 94 -13.25 -19.51 1.55
N PRO A 95 -13.36 -18.55 0.61
CA PRO A 95 -12.43 -18.42 -0.51
C PRO A 95 -10.97 -18.32 -0.05
N ALA A 96 -10.07 -19.00 -0.77
CA ALA A 96 -8.67 -19.13 -0.36
C ALA A 96 -7.95 -17.77 -0.21
N LEU A 97 -8.26 -16.77 -1.04
CA LEU A 97 -7.66 -15.44 -0.93
C LEU A 97 -8.16 -14.67 0.30
N LEU A 98 -9.41 -14.88 0.72
CA LEU A 98 -9.93 -14.30 1.96
C LEU A 98 -9.21 -14.92 3.17
N ARG A 99 -9.07 -16.25 3.17
CA ARG A 99 -8.29 -16.97 4.19
C ARG A 99 -6.84 -16.49 4.23
N ALA A 100 -6.22 -16.31 3.07
CA ALA A 100 -4.86 -15.78 2.94
C ALA A 100 -4.73 -14.35 3.49
N GLY A 101 -5.70 -13.49 3.20
CA GLY A 101 -5.75 -12.11 3.68
C GLY A 101 -5.80 -12.02 5.21
N LEU A 102 -6.39 -13.02 5.88
CA LEU A 102 -6.42 -13.12 7.34
C LEU A 102 -5.11 -13.62 7.97
N LEU A 103 -4.22 -14.22 7.19
CA LEU A 103 -2.93 -14.72 7.67
C LEU A 103 -1.86 -13.65 7.77
N VAL A 104 -2.03 -12.48 7.15
CA VAL A 104 -0.96 -11.46 7.03
C VAL A 104 -1.48 -10.05 7.29
N GLN A 105 -0.57 -9.10 7.52
CA GLN A 105 -0.93 -7.68 7.64
C GLN A 105 -1.21 -7.03 6.28
N ASP A 106 -0.59 -7.53 5.21
CA ASP A 106 -0.71 -7.07 3.83
C ASP A 106 -2.11 -7.29 3.24
N ASP A 107 -2.59 -6.33 2.45
CA ASP A 107 -3.69 -6.58 1.52
C ASP A 107 -3.20 -7.34 0.28
N LEU A 108 -4.07 -8.12 -0.35
CA LEU A 108 -3.74 -9.06 -1.43
C LEU A 108 -4.60 -8.79 -2.66
N VAL A 109 -3.99 -8.65 -3.83
CA VAL A 109 -4.69 -8.44 -5.10
C VAL A 109 -4.11 -9.36 -6.16
N ILE A 110 -4.97 -10.07 -6.90
CA ILE A 110 -4.57 -10.92 -8.03
C ILE A 110 -4.87 -10.18 -9.33
N MET A 111 -3.81 -10.00 -10.12
CA MET A 111 -3.84 -9.40 -11.44
C MET A 111 -3.67 -10.48 -12.50
N ARG A 112 -4.58 -10.54 -13.48
CA ARG A 112 -4.56 -11.52 -14.57
C ARG A 112 -4.46 -10.85 -15.92
N ARG A 113 -3.70 -11.45 -16.85
CA ARG A 113 -3.64 -10.99 -18.23
C ARG A 113 -4.89 -11.46 -18.99
N GLU A 114 -5.71 -10.53 -19.45
CA GLU A 114 -6.87 -10.73 -20.34
C GLU A 114 -6.58 -10.05 -21.69
N GLU A 115 -7.43 -10.17 -22.71
CA GLU A 115 -7.14 -9.71 -24.10
C GLU A 115 -6.65 -8.26 -24.18
N ASP A 116 -7.31 -7.34 -23.49
CA ASP A 116 -7.09 -5.90 -23.47
C ASP A 116 -6.12 -5.41 -22.38
N GLY A 117 -5.59 -6.31 -21.54
CA GLY A 117 -4.51 -5.99 -20.60
C GLY A 117 -4.61 -6.72 -19.26
N TRP A 118 -3.87 -6.21 -18.27
CA TRP A 118 -3.86 -6.76 -16.92
C TRP A 118 -5.06 -6.26 -16.12
N HIS A 119 -5.82 -7.19 -15.53
CA HIS A 119 -7.07 -6.92 -14.83
C HIS A 119 -7.01 -7.31 -13.37
N LEU A 120 -7.68 -6.54 -12.51
CA LEU A 120 -7.93 -6.94 -11.12
C LEU A 120 -9.03 -8.00 -11.09
N VAL A 121 -8.67 -9.27 -10.90
CA VAL A 121 -9.62 -10.41 -10.98
C VAL A 121 -9.97 -11.02 -9.63
N ALA A 122 -9.19 -10.75 -8.60
CA ALA A 122 -9.56 -11.03 -7.21
C ALA A 122 -8.82 -10.08 -6.26
N GLY A 123 -9.38 -9.81 -5.09
CA GLY A 123 -8.74 -8.99 -4.09
C GLY A 123 -9.32 -9.20 -2.70
N PHE A 124 -8.43 -9.17 -1.72
CA PHE A 124 -8.71 -8.94 -0.31
C PHE A 124 -8.00 -7.62 0.08
N VAL A 125 -8.74 -6.52 0.18
CA VAL A 125 -8.20 -5.18 0.46
C VAL A 125 -8.95 -4.59 1.66
N ALA A 126 -8.42 -4.84 2.85
CA ALA A 126 -8.99 -4.37 4.10
C ALA A 126 -8.48 -2.98 4.48
N PHE A 127 -7.31 -2.56 3.99
CA PHE A 127 -6.65 -1.31 4.37
C PHE A 127 -6.36 -0.40 3.16
N PRO A 128 -7.36 -0.09 2.32
CA PRO A 128 -7.14 0.76 1.15
C PRO A 128 -6.68 2.16 1.57
N SER A 129 -5.73 2.73 0.82
CA SER A 129 -5.32 4.13 1.00
C SER A 129 -6.22 5.07 0.20
N SER A 130 -7.53 5.03 0.48
CA SER A 130 -8.54 5.90 -0.12
C SER A 130 -8.82 5.63 -1.58
N TRP A 131 -9.14 4.38 -1.86
CA TRP A 131 -9.72 3.89 -3.11
C TRP A 131 -10.62 2.70 -2.80
N SER A 132 -11.59 2.43 -3.68
CA SER A 132 -12.55 1.34 -3.48
C SER A 132 -12.17 0.12 -4.31
N LEU A 133 -12.03 -1.04 -3.65
CA LEU A 133 -11.80 -2.32 -4.31
C LEU A 133 -12.94 -2.64 -5.28
N LYS A 134 -14.20 -2.45 -4.86
CA LYS A 134 -15.38 -2.66 -5.72
C LYS A 134 -15.35 -1.78 -6.97
N GLU A 135 -14.97 -0.50 -6.84
CA GLU A 135 -14.92 0.41 -7.99
C GLU A 135 -13.82 0.01 -8.98
N LYS A 136 -12.72 -0.62 -8.53
CA LYS A 136 -11.58 -1.01 -9.36
C LYS A 136 -11.65 -2.48 -9.85
N PHE A 137 -12.52 -3.30 -9.26
CA PHE A 137 -12.68 -4.71 -9.60
C PHE A 137 -13.08 -4.93 -11.06
N GLY A 138 -12.43 -5.91 -11.71
CA GLY A 138 -12.69 -6.29 -13.09
C GLY A 138 -12.26 -5.26 -14.14
N ARG A 139 -11.59 -4.17 -13.74
CA ARG A 139 -11.12 -3.13 -14.66
C ARG A 139 -9.69 -3.41 -15.15
N PRO A 140 -9.35 -2.97 -16.37
CA PRO A 140 -7.98 -3.02 -16.86
C PRO A 140 -7.11 -2.04 -16.07
N MET A 141 -5.82 -2.35 -16.03
CA MET A 141 -4.76 -1.60 -15.36
C MET A 141 -4.88 -0.08 -15.62
N GLN A 142 -5.05 0.28 -16.89
CA GLN A 142 -5.13 1.67 -17.37
C GLN A 142 -6.33 2.39 -16.75
N ALA A 143 -7.49 1.72 -16.67
CA ALA A 143 -8.69 2.27 -16.04
C ALA A 143 -8.57 2.34 -14.51
N ILE A 144 -7.80 1.45 -13.89
CA ILE A 144 -7.49 1.53 -12.46
C ILE A 144 -6.69 2.80 -12.16
N HIS A 145 -5.73 3.14 -13.02
CA HIS A 145 -4.81 4.27 -12.86
C HIS A 145 -5.23 5.57 -13.55
N ALA A 146 -6.43 5.62 -14.14
CA ALA A 146 -6.92 6.79 -14.89
C ALA A 146 -6.85 8.10 -14.08
N ASP A 147 -7.09 8.02 -12.77
CA ASP A 147 -7.10 9.18 -11.87
C ASP A 147 -5.68 9.59 -11.39
N VAL A 148 -4.64 8.82 -11.72
CA VAL A 148 -3.27 9.07 -11.25
C VAL A 148 -2.55 10.01 -12.22
N PRO A 149 -2.15 11.23 -11.79
CA PRO A 149 -1.49 12.20 -12.65
C PRO A 149 -0.27 11.64 -13.38
N GLY A 150 -0.32 11.64 -14.72
CA GLY A 150 0.75 11.14 -15.58
C GLY A 150 0.75 9.64 -15.83
N PHE A 151 -0.30 8.91 -15.44
CA PHE A 151 -0.44 7.45 -15.62
C PHE A 151 -1.70 7.04 -16.39
N GLY A 152 -2.45 8.00 -16.92
CA GLY A 152 -3.59 7.72 -17.80
C GLY A 152 -3.17 6.99 -19.09
N GLU A 153 -4.16 6.47 -19.79
CA GLU A 153 -3.96 5.78 -21.06
C GLU A 153 -3.17 6.64 -22.07
N GLY A 154 -2.31 6.00 -22.86
CA GLY A 154 -1.44 6.67 -23.84
C GLY A 154 -0.21 7.37 -23.24
N THR A 155 -0.07 7.46 -21.92
CA THR A 155 1.12 8.03 -21.29
C THR A 155 2.31 7.07 -21.30
N ARG A 156 3.53 7.63 -21.23
CA ARG A 156 4.76 6.84 -21.07
C ARG A 156 4.71 5.92 -19.85
N ASN A 157 4.17 6.39 -18.73
CA ASN A 157 4.10 5.59 -17.51
C ASN A 157 3.11 4.42 -17.64
N ALA A 158 1.96 4.63 -18.29
CA ALA A 158 1.03 3.54 -18.56
C ALA A 158 1.69 2.42 -19.38
N ALA A 159 2.40 2.79 -20.47
CA ALA A 159 3.15 1.83 -21.28
C ALA A 159 4.26 1.11 -20.49
N LEU A 160 4.96 1.83 -19.60
CA LEU A 160 5.97 1.23 -18.73
C LEU A 160 5.37 0.22 -17.75
N ILE A 161 4.22 0.52 -17.12
CA ILE A 161 3.54 -0.43 -16.22
C ILE A 161 3.16 -1.70 -16.98
N THR A 162 2.54 -1.58 -18.15
CA THR A 162 2.18 -2.75 -18.97
C THR A 162 3.42 -3.59 -19.28
N ARG A 163 4.51 -2.95 -19.70
CA ARG A 163 5.77 -3.65 -19.98
C ARG A 163 6.35 -4.35 -18.75
N ILE A 164 6.28 -3.73 -17.58
CA ILE A 164 6.72 -4.35 -16.32
C ILE A 164 5.94 -5.62 -16.05
N PHE A 165 4.60 -5.55 -16.11
CA PHE A 165 3.74 -6.70 -15.82
C PHE A 165 3.95 -7.82 -16.84
N ASP A 166 4.00 -7.49 -18.14
CA ASP A 166 4.23 -8.48 -19.21
C ASP A 166 5.57 -9.21 -19.08
N ASN A 167 6.60 -8.55 -18.53
CA ASN A 167 7.96 -9.10 -18.44
C ASN A 167 8.33 -9.59 -17.04
N LEU A 168 7.45 -9.47 -16.04
CA LEU A 168 7.74 -9.92 -14.68
C LEU A 168 8.02 -11.43 -14.67
N GLN A 169 9.17 -11.81 -14.12
CA GLN A 169 9.58 -13.21 -14.03
C GLN A 169 9.29 -13.76 -12.63
N VAL A 170 8.99 -15.06 -12.54
CA VAL A 170 8.75 -15.74 -11.25
C VAL A 170 9.94 -15.60 -10.30
N SER A 171 11.16 -15.65 -10.85
CA SER A 171 12.42 -15.54 -10.08
C SER A 171 12.84 -14.10 -9.78
N GLN A 172 12.11 -13.09 -10.28
CA GLN A 172 12.46 -11.67 -10.12
C GLN A 172 11.26 -10.86 -9.65
N PRO A 173 10.73 -11.13 -8.43
CA PRO A 173 9.73 -10.27 -7.84
C PRO A 173 10.33 -8.89 -7.55
N VAL A 174 9.46 -7.89 -7.48
CA VAL A 174 9.86 -6.50 -7.27
C VAL A 174 9.03 -5.87 -6.18
N GLU A 175 9.57 -4.83 -5.57
CA GLU A 175 8.88 -4.00 -4.61
C GLU A 175 9.01 -2.52 -4.94
N ARG A 176 8.10 -1.72 -4.40
CA ARG A 176 8.19 -0.25 -4.38
C ARG A 176 7.54 0.30 -3.13
N LEU A 177 7.86 1.55 -2.84
CA LEU A 177 7.20 2.31 -1.80
C LEU A 177 6.31 3.39 -2.44
N ASN A 178 5.15 3.59 -1.83
CA ASN A 178 4.29 4.73 -2.07
C ASN A 178 3.95 5.38 -0.73
N TRP A 179 3.67 6.68 -0.73
CA TRP A 179 3.28 7.37 0.51
C TRP A 179 2.15 8.35 0.28
N SER A 180 1.39 8.58 1.32
CA SER A 180 0.45 9.68 1.39
C SER A 180 0.33 10.23 2.81
N VAL A 181 -0.35 11.36 2.97
CA VAL A 181 -0.62 11.94 4.29
C VAL A 181 -2.10 11.85 4.59
N ASN A 182 -2.41 11.43 5.80
CA ASN A 182 -3.76 11.23 6.29
C ASN A 182 -3.96 11.99 7.61
N VAL A 183 -5.22 12.30 7.92
CA VAL A 183 -5.64 13.02 9.13
C VAL A 183 -6.02 12.10 10.29
N THR A 184 -5.91 10.78 10.09
CA THR A 184 -6.25 9.72 11.04
C THR A 184 -5.26 8.58 10.87
N ASP A 185 -5.07 7.79 11.93
CA ASP A 185 -4.29 6.57 11.93
C ASP A 185 -5.11 5.31 11.60
N ASP A 186 -6.38 5.48 11.22
CA ASP A 186 -7.28 4.39 10.84
C ASP A 186 -6.70 3.53 9.70
N LEU A 187 -6.82 2.22 9.84
CA LEU A 187 -6.37 1.27 8.83
C LEU A 187 -7.36 1.19 7.65
N PHE A 188 -8.67 1.19 7.92
CA PHE A 188 -9.72 1.08 6.91
C PHE A 188 -10.17 2.44 6.38
N LEU A 189 -9.72 2.81 5.17
CA LEU A 189 -10.07 4.07 4.53
C LEU A 189 -10.61 3.84 3.10
N PRO A 190 -11.82 3.25 2.95
CA PRO A 190 -12.36 2.80 1.67
C PRO A 190 -12.82 3.94 0.75
N LEU A 191 -13.07 5.12 1.33
CA LEU A 191 -13.55 6.27 0.56
C LEU A 191 -12.42 6.97 -0.17
N SER A 192 -12.65 7.27 -1.45
CA SER A 192 -11.73 8.07 -2.26
C SER A 192 -11.41 9.40 -1.60
N LYS A 193 -10.14 9.84 -1.67
CA LYS A 193 -9.71 11.16 -1.14
C LYS A 193 -10.50 12.30 -1.77
N HIS A 194 -10.94 12.14 -3.01
CA HIS A 194 -11.76 13.11 -3.73
C HIS A 194 -13.16 13.30 -3.12
N ARG A 195 -13.62 12.37 -2.28
CA ARG A 195 -14.91 12.46 -1.59
C ARG A 195 -14.81 13.00 -0.17
N ARG A 196 -13.59 13.27 0.33
CA ARG A 196 -13.40 13.88 1.64
C ARG A 196 -13.42 15.41 1.51
N PRO A 197 -14.23 16.12 2.31
CA PRO A 197 -14.22 17.57 2.29
C PRO A 197 -12.81 18.07 2.65
N PRO A 198 -12.26 19.03 1.89
CA PRO A 198 -11.02 19.67 2.27
C PRO A 198 -11.15 20.27 3.68
N SER A 199 -10.16 20.04 4.54
CA SER A 199 -10.09 20.70 5.85
C SER A 199 -8.89 21.64 5.87
N SER A 200 -9.15 22.87 6.31
CA SER A 200 -8.15 23.91 6.63
C SER A 200 -7.99 24.11 8.13
N GLU A 201 -8.48 23.16 8.94
CA GLU A 201 -8.33 23.24 10.39
C GLU A 201 -6.86 23.15 10.77
N PRO A 202 -6.37 24.01 11.69
CA PRO A 202 -5.01 23.94 12.20
C PRO A 202 -4.70 22.54 12.74
N PHE A 203 -3.46 22.10 12.57
CA PHE A 203 -3.02 20.78 13.03
C PHE A 203 -1.59 20.78 13.54
N THR A 204 -1.24 19.76 14.31
CA THR A 204 0.14 19.44 14.70
C THR A 204 0.68 18.30 13.83
N LEU A 205 2.00 18.12 13.82
CA LEU A 205 2.62 16.96 13.15
C LEU A 205 2.20 15.62 13.79
N ALA A 206 1.66 15.62 15.02
CA ALA A 206 1.14 14.43 15.67
C ALA A 206 -0.27 14.05 15.19
N GLU A 207 -1.02 15.01 14.62
CA GLU A 207 -2.38 14.81 14.08
C GLU A 207 -2.38 14.58 12.56
N ARG A 208 -1.20 14.34 11.98
CA ARG A 208 -1.02 13.94 10.59
C ARG A 208 -0.18 12.70 10.53
N PHE A 209 -0.58 11.77 9.69
CA PHE A 209 0.01 10.45 9.61
C PHE A 209 0.58 10.24 8.22
N ALA A 210 1.88 9.93 8.15
CA ALA A 210 2.49 9.39 6.97
C ALA A 210 2.00 7.94 6.81
N ARG A 211 1.20 7.71 5.77
CA ARG A 211 0.75 6.37 5.39
C ARG A 211 1.63 5.87 4.25
N VAL A 212 2.48 4.89 4.55
CA VAL A 212 3.41 4.29 3.59
C VAL A 212 2.88 2.93 3.16
N GLU A 213 2.79 2.72 1.86
CA GLU A 213 2.49 1.42 1.26
C GLU A 213 3.79 0.80 0.78
N ARG A 214 4.17 -0.34 1.36
CA ARG A 214 5.13 -1.25 0.74
C ARG A 214 4.37 -2.20 -0.16
N GLN A 215 4.69 -2.11 -1.44
CA GLN A 215 3.98 -2.72 -2.53
C GLN A 215 4.87 -3.76 -3.18
N THR A 216 4.46 -5.03 -3.21
CA THR A 216 5.22 -6.09 -3.89
C THR A 216 4.46 -6.62 -5.10
N LEU A 217 5.18 -6.98 -6.16
CA LEU A 217 4.65 -7.68 -7.33
C LEU A 217 5.42 -8.98 -7.50
N ARG A 218 4.71 -10.09 -7.41
CA ARG A 218 5.26 -11.44 -7.59
C ARG A 218 4.44 -12.19 -8.62
N ARG A 219 5.09 -12.67 -9.68
CA ARG A 219 4.44 -13.59 -10.62
C ARG A 219 4.28 -14.96 -9.98
N LEU A 220 3.06 -15.49 -10.06
CA LEU A 220 2.66 -16.77 -9.50
C LEU A 220 3.15 -17.92 -10.40
N PRO A 221 3.92 -18.90 -9.88
CA PRO A 221 4.53 -19.96 -10.68
C PRO A 221 3.55 -20.85 -11.47
N ALA A 222 2.39 -21.17 -10.90
CA ALA A 222 1.44 -22.13 -11.48
C ALA A 222 0.40 -21.43 -12.35
N SER A 223 -0.28 -20.40 -11.85
CA SER A 223 -1.31 -19.67 -12.60
C SER A 223 -0.73 -18.69 -13.62
N GLY A 224 0.49 -18.21 -13.42
CA GLY A 224 1.09 -17.15 -14.23
C GLY A 224 0.52 -15.74 -13.97
N ASP A 225 -0.48 -15.62 -13.08
CA ASP A 225 -1.03 -14.36 -12.59
C ASP A 225 0.01 -13.59 -11.76
N ILE A 226 -0.27 -12.32 -11.45
CA ILE A 226 0.58 -11.50 -10.59
C ILE A 226 -0.14 -11.24 -9.28
N LEU A 227 0.51 -11.62 -8.18
CA LEU A 227 0.10 -11.22 -6.84
C LEU A 227 0.72 -9.86 -6.51
N PHE A 228 -0.15 -8.91 -6.20
CA PHE A 228 0.17 -7.60 -5.68
C PHE A 228 -0.12 -7.56 -4.18
N THR A 229 0.91 -7.46 -3.34
CA THR A 229 0.72 -7.28 -1.88
C THR A 229 0.92 -5.82 -1.48
N ILE A 230 0.15 -5.36 -0.49
CA ILE A 230 0.16 -3.98 -0.02
C ILE A 230 0.23 -3.97 1.50
N ARG A 231 1.44 -3.84 2.06
CA ARG A 231 1.65 -3.59 3.49
C ARG A 231 1.52 -2.10 3.76
N VAL A 232 0.62 -1.73 4.68
CA VAL A 232 0.43 -0.34 5.10
C VAL A 232 1.10 -0.08 6.44
N TYR A 233 2.04 0.86 6.47
CA TYR A 233 2.60 1.47 7.68
C TYR A 233 1.95 2.83 7.92
N VAL A 234 1.60 3.12 9.18
CA VAL A 234 0.92 4.37 9.57
C VAL A 234 1.66 4.99 10.75
N ASP A 235 2.41 6.05 10.46
CA ASP A 235 3.24 6.71 11.46
C ASP A 235 2.83 8.18 11.61
N PRO A 236 2.68 8.71 12.84
CA PRO A 236 2.50 10.15 13.02
C PRO A 236 3.73 10.88 12.46
N ILE A 237 3.54 11.98 11.73
CA ILE A 237 4.65 12.74 11.14
C ILE A 237 5.58 13.29 12.24
N ALA A 238 5.06 13.53 13.45
CA ALA A 238 5.85 13.88 14.62
C ALA A 238 6.91 12.82 15.00
N ALA A 239 6.76 11.56 14.58
CA ALA A 239 7.77 10.52 14.82
C ALA A 239 9.10 10.84 14.12
N ILE A 240 9.12 11.67 13.07
CA ILE A 240 10.34 12.12 12.39
C ILE A 240 11.33 12.76 13.37
N ALA A 241 10.84 13.49 14.39
CA ALA A 241 11.69 14.15 15.39
C ALA A 241 12.58 13.18 16.17
N HIS A 242 12.19 11.91 16.26
CA HIS A 242 12.91 10.87 17.01
C HIS A 242 13.80 10.01 16.11
N HIS A 243 13.75 10.20 14.79
CA HIS A 243 14.50 9.39 13.84
C HIS A 243 15.97 9.82 13.79
N PRO A 244 16.95 8.89 13.66
CA PRO A 244 18.37 9.24 13.57
C PRO A 244 18.71 10.25 12.46
N ASN A 245 17.93 10.22 11.37
CA ASN A 245 18.05 11.13 10.23
C ASN A 245 16.99 12.26 10.23
N ALA A 246 16.48 12.68 11.40
CA ALA A 246 15.36 13.61 11.54
C ALA A 246 15.48 14.85 10.65
N GLY A 247 16.63 15.54 10.67
CA GLY A 247 16.88 16.72 9.84
C GLY A 247 16.74 16.46 8.34
N LYS A 248 17.39 15.39 7.85
CA LYS A 248 17.31 15.00 6.42
C LYS A 248 15.87 14.66 6.03
N LEU A 249 15.15 13.92 6.88
CA LEU A 249 13.76 13.54 6.64
C LEU A 249 12.85 14.77 6.58
N ALA A 250 12.94 15.66 7.57
CA ALA A 250 12.14 16.88 7.63
C ALA A 250 12.38 17.76 6.39
N ALA A 251 13.65 18.00 6.04
CA ALA A 251 14.04 18.79 4.87
C ALA A 251 13.56 18.16 3.56
N SER A 252 13.78 16.85 3.39
CA SER A 252 13.48 16.14 2.14
C SER A 252 11.98 15.95 1.95
N PHE A 253 11.22 15.72 3.03
CA PHE A 253 9.78 15.61 2.96
C PHE A 253 9.16 16.97 2.61
N ALA A 254 9.63 18.06 3.23
CA ALA A 254 9.23 19.42 2.86
C ALA A 254 9.50 19.71 1.37
N ALA A 255 10.70 19.39 0.88
CA ALA A 255 11.06 19.58 -0.53
C ALA A 255 10.22 18.73 -1.49
N GLN A 256 9.90 17.47 -1.13
CA GLN A 256 9.01 16.63 -1.93
C GLN A 256 7.59 17.21 -2.00
N LEU A 257 7.07 17.73 -0.88
CA LEU A 257 5.75 18.39 -0.84
C LEU A 257 5.74 19.64 -1.72
N ASP A 258 6.78 20.48 -1.67
CA ASP A 258 6.90 21.65 -2.54
C ASP A 258 6.91 21.27 -4.01
N GLY A 259 7.63 20.20 -4.36
CA GLY A 259 7.74 19.68 -5.72
C GLY A 259 6.45 19.10 -6.31
N LEU A 260 5.41 18.87 -5.50
CA LEU A 260 4.10 18.43 -6.01
C LEU A 260 3.39 19.58 -6.73
N TYR A 261 3.15 19.43 -8.03
CA TYR A 261 2.26 20.33 -8.76
C TYR A 261 0.79 20.10 -8.38
N GLU A 262 -0.09 21.01 -8.79
CA GLU A 262 -1.47 21.09 -8.31
C GLU A 262 -2.25 19.78 -8.41
N GLN A 263 -2.24 19.11 -9.57
CA GLN A 263 -2.99 17.85 -9.73
C GLN A 263 -2.40 16.72 -8.87
N GLN A 264 -1.08 16.68 -8.66
CA GLN A 264 -0.43 15.71 -7.78
C GLN A 264 -0.79 15.93 -6.31
N ALA A 265 -0.79 17.20 -5.89
CA ALA A 265 -1.23 17.58 -4.55
C ALA A 265 -2.71 17.22 -4.35
N ALA A 266 -3.57 17.51 -5.32
CA ALA A 266 -4.99 17.15 -5.29
C ALA A 266 -5.21 15.64 -5.22
N TYR A 267 -4.50 14.86 -6.04
CA TYR A 267 -4.54 13.40 -6.03
C TYR A 267 -4.13 12.82 -4.67
N LYS A 268 -3.07 13.38 -4.05
CA LYS A 268 -2.65 12.95 -2.70
C LYS A 268 -3.54 13.47 -1.57
N GLY A 269 -4.53 14.33 -1.85
CA GLY A 269 -5.42 14.94 -0.87
C GLY A 269 -4.79 16.09 -0.07
N LEU A 270 -3.79 16.75 -0.65
CA LEU A 270 -2.92 17.72 0.02
C LEU A 270 -3.20 19.19 -0.32
N THR A 271 -4.15 19.49 -1.21
CA THR A 271 -4.36 20.84 -1.77
C THR A 271 -4.39 21.95 -0.70
N LEU A 272 -5.11 21.75 0.41
CA LEU A 272 -5.21 22.75 1.49
C LEU A 272 -4.15 22.60 2.59
N GLN A 273 -3.50 21.45 2.70
CA GLN A 273 -2.59 21.14 3.82
C GLN A 273 -1.12 21.24 3.43
N LYS A 274 -0.80 21.26 2.14
CA LYS A 274 0.57 21.21 1.61
C LYS A 274 1.44 22.32 2.20
N ALA A 275 0.99 23.56 2.12
CA ALA A 275 1.76 24.72 2.58
C ALA A 275 2.01 24.68 4.10
N GLU A 276 0.96 24.41 4.88
CA GLU A 276 1.07 24.32 6.34
C GLU A 276 1.95 23.14 6.78
N LEU A 277 1.82 21.97 6.14
CA LEU A 277 2.65 20.80 6.44
C LEU A 277 4.13 21.05 6.11
N THR A 278 4.43 21.64 4.95
CA THR A 278 5.80 22.06 4.59
C THR A 278 6.36 23.02 5.64
N ALA A 279 5.59 24.03 6.05
CA ALA A 279 6.03 25.00 7.04
C ALA A 279 6.36 24.35 8.40
N LYS A 280 5.52 23.41 8.88
CA LYS A 280 5.78 22.67 10.12
C LYS A 280 6.97 21.73 10.03
N LEU A 281 7.20 21.10 8.88
CA LEU A 281 8.40 20.26 8.67
C LEU A 281 9.68 21.10 8.69
N ARG A 282 9.66 22.32 8.13
CA ARG A 282 10.79 23.26 8.22
C ARG A 282 10.99 23.76 9.65
N ALA A 283 9.91 24.11 10.36
CA ALA A 283 10.01 24.49 11.77
C ALA A 283 10.57 23.35 12.65
N LEU A 284 10.24 22.09 12.33
CA LEU A 284 10.86 20.93 12.98
C LEU A 284 12.36 20.86 12.68
N LEU A 285 12.78 21.10 11.43
CA LEU A 285 14.20 21.17 11.07
C LEU A 285 14.93 22.25 11.86
N ASP A 286 14.38 23.47 11.91
CA ASP A 286 14.97 24.59 12.65
C ASP A 286 15.08 24.29 14.15
N ALA A 287 14.07 23.63 14.73
CA ALA A 287 14.09 23.22 16.13
C ALA A 287 15.11 22.11 16.45
N LEU A 288 15.47 21.27 15.48
CA LEU A 288 16.49 20.23 15.64
C LEU A 288 17.93 20.79 15.57
N PHE A 289 18.10 21.96 14.94
CA PHE A 289 19.39 22.64 14.79
C PHE A 289 19.24 24.14 15.10
N PRO A 290 18.97 24.51 16.37
CA PRO A 290 18.93 25.91 16.77
C PRO A 290 20.32 26.55 16.59
N ASP A 291 20.35 27.76 16.03
CA ASP A 291 21.57 28.57 15.83
C ASP A 291 22.40 28.74 17.12
#